data_AF-A0A7V4H2E2-F1
#
_entry.id   AF-A0A7V4H2E2-F1
#
_cell.length_a   1.000
_cell.length_b   1.000
_cell.length_c   1.000
_cell.angle_alpha   90.00
_cell.angle_beta   90.00
_cell.angle_gamma   90.00
#
_symmetry.space_group_name_H-M   'P 1'
#
loop_
_entity.id
_entity.type
_entity.pdbx_description
1 polymer ?
#
loop_
_entity_poly.entity_id
_entity_poly.type
_entity_poly.pdbx_seq_one_letter_code
_entity_poly.pdbx_strand_id
1 'polypeptide(L)'
;MVICPAPFARARRRRGSISVELTVAMGLLVAAVLPLSVSFLRDALALRGQYHRAVALEIVDGEMEILAAGEWRAFPPGRHAYPVKAGAATNLPPGTFTLTVTSNRLRLVWQPDARGQGGPVAREIRRPPGPDPTATPLP
;
A
#
# COMPACT_ATOMS: atom_id res chain seq x y z
N MET A 1 21.64 -32.55 -70.07
CA MET A 1 22.31 -31.42 -69.40
C MET A 1 21.63 -31.21 -68.05
N VAL A 2 22.24 -31.69 -66.96
CA VAL A 2 21.69 -31.55 -65.60
C VAL A 2 22.19 -30.22 -65.05
N ILE A 3 21.28 -29.29 -64.81
CA ILE A 3 21.61 -27.98 -64.22
C ILE A 3 21.73 -28.18 -62.70
N CYS A 4 22.97 -28.16 -62.18
CA CYS A 4 23.22 -28.10 -60.74
C CYS A 4 22.97 -26.68 -60.23
N PRO A 5 22.03 -26.45 -59.27
CA PRO A 5 21.84 -25.12 -58.71
C PRO A 5 23.00 -24.77 -57.77
N ALA A 6 23.53 -23.56 -57.95
CA ALA A 6 24.72 -23.07 -57.25
C ALA A 6 24.58 -23.10 -55.70
N PRO A 7 25.63 -23.50 -54.96
CA PRO A 7 25.61 -23.71 -53.50
C PRO A 7 25.30 -22.43 -52.68
N PHE A 8 25.56 -21.25 -53.24
CA PHE A 8 25.35 -19.96 -52.56
C PHE A 8 23.86 -19.61 -52.34
N ALA A 9 22.96 -20.04 -53.23
CA ALA A 9 21.52 -19.78 -53.08
C ALA A 9 20.90 -20.59 -51.93
N ARG A 10 21.39 -21.81 -51.68
CA ARG A 10 20.97 -22.66 -50.55
C ARG A 10 21.45 -22.10 -49.20
N ALA A 11 22.70 -21.64 -49.13
CA ALA A 11 23.25 -21.05 -47.91
C ALA A 11 22.52 -19.77 -47.49
N ARG A 12 22.15 -18.91 -48.44
CA ARG A 12 21.39 -17.67 -48.18
C ARG A 12 19.95 -17.93 -47.73
N ARG A 13 19.25 -18.90 -48.33
CA ARG A 13 17.91 -19.33 -47.89
C ARG A 13 17.92 -19.94 -46.49
N ARG A 14 18.94 -20.75 -46.17
CA ARG A 14 19.10 -21.37 -44.85
C ARG A 14 19.42 -20.33 -43.75
N ARG A 15 20.17 -19.28 -44.08
CA ARG A 15 20.37 -18.14 -43.15
C ARG A 15 19.09 -17.34 -42.96
N GLY A 16 18.34 -17.09 -44.04
CA GLY A 16 17.04 -16.41 -43.97
C GLY A 16 16.00 -17.17 -43.15
N SER A 17 15.93 -18.50 -43.27
CA SER A 17 14.99 -19.31 -42.47
C SER A 17 15.32 -19.27 -40.98
N ILE A 18 16.60 -19.35 -40.60
CA ILE A 18 17.03 -19.25 -39.19
C ILE A 18 16.70 -17.87 -38.62
N SER A 19 16.91 -16.79 -39.39
CA SER A 19 16.55 -15.44 -38.94
C SER A 19 15.04 -15.30 -38.70
N VAL A 20 14.22 -15.84 -39.60
CA VAL A 20 12.74 -15.82 -39.45
C VAL A 20 12.31 -16.66 -38.24
N GLU A 21 12.83 -17.88 -38.10
CA GLU A 21 12.54 -18.75 -36.96
C GLU A 21 12.93 -18.10 -35.63
N LEU A 22 14.11 -17.47 -35.55
CA LEU A 22 14.55 -16.75 -34.36
C LEU A 22 13.65 -15.55 -34.06
N THR A 23 13.27 -14.76 -35.06
CA THR A 23 12.37 -13.62 -34.88
C THR A 23 10.99 -14.07 -34.40
N VAL A 24 10.44 -15.15 -34.96
CA VAL A 24 9.16 -15.72 -34.52
C VAL A 24 9.28 -16.25 -33.09
N ALA A 25 10.34 -16.99 -32.76
CA ALA A 25 10.56 -17.51 -31.41
C ALA A 25 10.68 -16.39 -30.39
N MET A 26 11.42 -15.31 -30.70
CA MET A 26 11.51 -14.13 -29.85
C MET A 26 10.16 -13.43 -29.71
N GLY A 27 9.40 -13.30 -30.80
CA GLY A 27 8.06 -12.71 -30.78
C GLY A 27 7.10 -13.50 -29.87
N LEU A 28 7.11 -14.83 -29.95
CA LEU A 28 6.34 -15.70 -29.08
C LEU A 28 6.78 -15.59 -27.61
N LEU A 29 8.09 -15.54 -27.36
CA LEU A 29 8.63 -15.35 -26.02
C LEU A 29 8.18 -14.03 -25.41
N VAL A 30 8.29 -12.93 -26.15
CA VAL A 30 7.86 -11.60 -25.72
C VAL A 30 6.35 -11.58 -25.48
N ALA A 31 5.56 -12.16 -26.39
CA ALA A 31 4.11 -12.26 -26.24
C ALA A 31 3.70 -13.07 -25.00
N ALA A 32 4.48 -14.09 -24.61
CA ALA A 32 4.23 -14.88 -23.41
C ALA A 32 4.68 -14.17 -22.12
N VAL A 33 5.84 -13.50 -22.13
CA VAL A 33 6.44 -12.90 -20.93
C VAL A 33 5.82 -11.55 -20.58
N LEU A 34 5.50 -10.70 -21.56
CA LEU A 34 4.99 -9.35 -21.30
C LEU A 34 3.72 -9.33 -20.42
N PRO A 35 2.68 -10.14 -20.68
CA PRO A 35 1.48 -10.14 -19.84
C PRO A 35 1.79 -10.55 -18.39
N LEU A 36 2.70 -11.50 -18.19
CA LEU A 36 3.13 -11.96 -16.87
C LEU A 36 3.85 -10.83 -16.12
N SER A 37 4.80 -10.15 -16.76
CA SER A 37 5.51 -9.02 -16.15
C SER A 37 4.55 -7.90 -15.74
N VAL A 38 3.57 -7.58 -16.58
CA VAL A 38 2.55 -6.57 -16.25
C VAL A 38 1.68 -7.02 -15.08
N SER A 39 1.29 -8.29 -15.02
CA SER A 39 0.52 -8.84 -13.89
C SER A 39 1.30 -8.72 -12.59
N PHE A 40 2.55 -9.17 -12.56
CA PHE A 40 3.39 -9.12 -11.35
C PHE A 40 3.63 -7.69 -10.88
N LEU A 41 3.82 -6.74 -11.80
CA LEU A 41 3.96 -5.34 -11.44
C LEU A 41 2.69 -4.81 -10.74
N ARG A 42 1.50 -5.16 -11.25
CA ARG A 42 0.23 -4.77 -10.63
C ARG A 42 0.06 -5.38 -9.25
N ASP A 43 0.39 -6.66 -9.11
CA ASP A 43 0.30 -7.38 -7.84
C ASP A 43 1.26 -6.80 -6.80
N ALA A 44 2.50 -6.48 -7.19
CA ALA A 44 3.48 -5.85 -6.30
C ALA A 44 3.01 -4.47 -5.82
N LEU A 45 2.42 -3.66 -6.71
CA LEU A 45 1.86 -2.36 -6.34
C LEU A 45 0.66 -2.51 -5.40
N ALA A 46 -0.24 -3.47 -5.66
CA ALA A 46 -1.38 -3.75 -4.80
C ALA A 46 -0.94 -4.22 -3.40
N LEU A 47 0.04 -5.14 -3.35
CA LEU A 47 0.59 -5.65 -2.09
C LEU A 47 1.24 -4.54 -1.28
N ARG A 48 1.99 -3.64 -1.93
CA ARG A 48 2.59 -2.47 -1.25
C ARG A 48 1.52 -1.55 -0.65
N GLY A 49 0.42 -1.33 -1.38
CA GLY A 49 -0.73 -0.58 -0.85
C GLY A 49 -1.34 -1.27 0.38
N GLN A 50 -1.54 -2.58 0.32
CA GLN A 50 -2.07 -3.37 1.44
C GLN A 50 -1.13 -3.38 2.64
N TYR A 51 0.18 -3.48 2.42
CA TYR A 51 1.20 -3.38 3.46
C TYR A 51 1.11 -2.05 4.21
N HIS A 52 1.11 -0.91 3.49
CA HIS A 52 0.97 0.40 4.14
C HIS A 52 -0.35 0.51 4.91
N ARG A 53 -1.45 -0.02 4.35
CA ARG A 53 -2.75 -0.02 5.02
C ARG A 53 -2.74 -0.84 6.31
N ALA A 54 -2.06 -1.99 6.31
CA ALA A 54 -1.94 -2.85 7.49
C ALA A 54 -1.12 -2.17 8.59
N VAL A 55 0.02 -1.57 8.25
CA VAL A 55 0.84 -0.78 9.19
C VAL A 55 0.03 0.40 9.76
N ALA A 56 -0.71 1.12 8.91
CA ALA A 56 -1.54 2.23 9.37
C ALA A 56 -2.67 1.76 10.30
N LEU A 57 -3.27 0.59 10.04
CA LEU A 57 -4.25 -0.02 10.93
C LEU A 57 -3.63 -0.32 12.29
N GLU A 58 -2.48 -1.00 12.34
CA GLU A 58 -1.79 -1.33 13.59
C GLU A 58 -1.46 -0.08 14.42
N ILE A 59 -0.92 0.95 13.77
CA ILE A 59 -0.59 2.22 14.43
C ILE A 59 -1.84 2.91 14.96
N VAL A 60 -2.87 3.07 14.13
CA VAL A 60 -4.13 3.70 14.55
C VAL A 60 -4.78 2.90 15.67
N ASP A 61 -4.70 1.56 15.64
CA ASP A 61 -5.25 0.70 16.68
C ASP A 61 -4.55 0.95 18.03
N GLY A 62 -3.21 0.86 18.05
CA GLY A 62 -2.41 1.04 19.26
C GLY A 62 -2.47 2.46 19.82
N GLU A 63 -2.42 3.49 18.96
CA GLU A 63 -2.58 4.88 19.41
C GLU A 63 -3.98 5.15 19.96
N MET A 64 -5.02 4.49 19.42
CA MET A 64 -6.36 4.57 19.98
C MET A 64 -6.47 3.93 21.38
N GLU A 65 -5.70 2.89 21.68
CA GLU A 65 -5.64 2.31 23.03
C GLU A 65 -5.01 3.28 24.03
N ILE A 66 -3.93 3.96 23.65
CA ILE A 66 -3.29 5.02 24.46
C ILE A 66 -4.28 6.16 24.70
N LEU A 67 -4.97 6.60 23.66
CA LEU A 67 -6.01 7.60 23.77
C LEU A 67 -7.12 7.14 24.71
N ALA A 68 -7.61 5.91 24.57
CA ALA A 68 -8.64 5.33 25.44
C ALA A 68 -8.20 5.26 26.91
N ALA A 69 -6.92 5.03 27.19
CA ALA A 69 -6.35 5.04 28.53
C ALA A 69 -6.36 6.43 29.20
N GLY A 70 -6.62 7.50 28.44
CA GLY A 70 -6.88 8.83 28.98
C GLY A 70 -6.05 9.94 28.34
N GLU A 71 -5.12 9.64 27.42
CA GLU A 71 -4.35 10.68 26.72
C GLU A 71 -5.23 11.63 25.91
N TRP A 72 -6.47 11.22 25.58
CA TRP A 72 -7.44 12.11 24.92
C TRP A 72 -7.69 13.41 25.73
N ARG A 73 -7.49 13.41 27.05
CA ARG A 73 -7.70 14.57 27.93
C ARG A 73 -6.71 15.71 27.66
N ALA A 74 -5.56 15.41 27.06
CA ALA A 74 -4.59 16.43 26.65
C ALA A 74 -5.05 17.26 25.44
N PHE A 75 -6.12 16.83 24.76
CA PHE A 75 -6.65 17.47 23.57
C PHE A 75 -8.00 18.13 23.86
N PRO A 76 -8.16 19.45 23.60
CA PRO A 76 -9.46 20.08 23.70
C PRO A 76 -10.42 19.52 22.63
N PRO A 77 -11.73 19.68 22.78
CA PRO A 77 -12.69 19.31 21.74
C PRO A 77 -12.34 19.99 20.40
N GLY A 78 -12.40 19.24 19.30
CA GLY A 78 -12.02 19.73 17.97
C GLY A 78 -11.14 18.76 17.19
N ARG A 79 -10.53 19.27 16.11
CA ARG A 79 -9.67 18.51 15.21
C ARG A 79 -8.22 18.93 15.40
N HIS A 80 -7.33 17.97 15.60
CA HIS A 80 -5.92 18.18 15.94
C HIS A 80 -5.01 17.35 15.05
N ALA A 81 -3.86 17.90 14.69
CA ALA A 81 -2.74 17.10 14.21
C ALA A 81 -2.25 16.23 15.38
N TYR A 82 -2.10 14.93 15.13
CA TYR A 82 -1.76 13.97 16.16
C TYR A 82 -0.34 13.43 15.95
N PRO A 83 0.62 13.74 16.85
CA PRO A 83 1.96 13.20 16.77
C PRO A 83 1.96 11.74 17.24
N VAL A 84 2.17 10.81 16.32
CA VAL A 84 2.26 9.37 16.60
C VAL A 84 3.61 9.05 17.25
N LYS A 85 3.60 8.18 18.26
CA LYS A 85 4.80 7.72 18.97
C LYS A 85 5.29 6.37 18.45
N ALA A 86 4.45 5.63 17.73
CA ALA A 86 4.79 4.31 17.18
C ALA A 86 5.98 4.34 16.19
N GLY A 87 7.02 3.56 16.46
CA GLY A 87 8.20 3.45 15.59
C GLY A 87 7.90 2.91 14.18
N ALA A 88 6.82 2.12 14.05
CA ALA A 88 6.35 1.61 12.77
C ALA A 88 5.89 2.71 11.80
N ALA A 89 5.68 3.95 12.28
CA ALA A 89 5.35 5.10 11.43
C ALA A 89 6.43 5.38 10.38
N THR A 90 7.68 4.95 10.62
CA THR A 90 8.77 5.04 9.64
C THR A 90 8.57 4.17 8.39
N ASN A 91 7.69 3.15 8.48
CA ASN A 91 7.34 2.28 7.36
C ASN A 91 6.12 2.80 6.57
N LEU A 92 5.49 3.87 7.03
CA LEU A 92 4.41 4.52 6.30
C LEU A 92 4.95 5.52 5.29
N PRO A 93 4.26 5.68 4.15
CA PRO A 93 4.52 6.79 3.26
C PRO A 93 4.09 8.12 3.93
N PRO A 94 4.53 9.27 3.37
CA PRO A 94 4.09 10.57 3.83
C PRO A 94 2.57 10.68 3.95
N GLY A 95 2.12 11.18 5.09
CA GLY A 95 0.71 11.29 5.43
C GLY A 95 0.51 11.98 6.77
N THR A 96 -0.73 12.33 7.04
CA THR A 96 -1.11 13.08 8.24
C THR A 96 -2.01 12.24 9.15
N PHE A 97 -1.66 12.21 10.44
CA PHE A 97 -2.55 11.71 11.49
C PHE A 97 -3.38 12.85 12.06
N THR A 98 -4.70 12.68 12.06
CA THR A 98 -5.65 13.63 12.60
C THR A 98 -6.48 12.97 13.70
N LEU A 99 -6.46 13.56 14.90
CA LEU A 99 -7.38 13.22 15.98
C LEU A 99 -8.56 14.19 15.97
N THR A 100 -9.78 13.67 16.02
CA THR A 100 -11.00 14.44 16.24
C THR A 100 -11.62 14.05 17.58
N VAL A 101 -11.72 15.02 18.48
CA VAL A 101 -12.30 14.87 19.81
C VAL A 101 -13.67 15.53 19.82
N THR A 102 -14.71 14.75 20.07
CA THR A 102 -16.09 15.22 20.22
C THR A 102 -16.59 14.97 21.64
N SER A 103 -17.81 15.43 21.95
CA SER A 103 -18.42 15.23 23.27
C SER A 103 -18.53 13.76 23.67
N ASN A 104 -18.80 12.85 22.73
CA ASN A 104 -19.05 11.43 23.01
C ASN A 104 -18.09 10.47 22.28
N ARG A 105 -17.23 10.95 21.39
CA ARG A 105 -16.41 10.09 20.52
C ARG A 105 -15.03 10.64 20.25
N LEU A 106 -14.10 9.72 20.06
CA LEU A 106 -12.74 9.98 19.62
C LEU A 106 -12.55 9.28 18.28
N ARG A 107 -12.05 10.02 17.29
CA ARG A 107 -11.76 9.48 15.95
C ARG A 107 -10.34 9.81 15.56
N LEU A 108 -9.51 8.80 15.38
CA LEU A 108 -8.16 8.94 14.84
C LEU A 108 -8.16 8.49 13.38
N VAL A 109 -7.57 9.31 12.52
CA VAL A 109 -7.49 9.04 11.08
C VAL A 109 -6.06 9.23 10.62
N TRP A 110 -5.53 8.23 9.92
CA TRP A 110 -4.36 8.40 9.06
C TRP A 110 -4.82 8.63 7.62
N GLN A 111 -4.26 9.65 6.99
CA GLN A 111 -4.51 10.00 5.59
C GLN A 111 -3.18 10.07 4.84
N PRO A 112 -2.92 9.20 3.84
CA PRO A 112 -1.76 9.33 2.97
C PRO A 112 -1.90 10.55 2.05
N ASP A 113 -0.78 11.18 1.73
CA ASP A 113 -0.73 12.37 0.87
C ASP A 113 -1.03 12.02 -0.60
N ALA A 114 -0.61 10.83 -1.04
CA ALA A 114 -0.79 10.37 -2.41
C ALA A 114 -1.72 9.16 -2.52
N ARG A 115 -2.36 9.04 -3.68
CA ARG A 115 -3.22 7.89 -4.02
C ARG A 115 -2.38 6.62 -4.22
N GLY A 116 -3.01 5.46 -4.02
CA GLY A 116 -2.35 4.15 -4.19
C GLY A 116 -1.49 3.71 -3.00
N GLN A 117 -1.48 4.47 -1.90
CA GLN A 117 -0.64 4.23 -0.73
C GLN A 117 -1.42 3.63 0.46
N GLY A 118 -2.32 2.69 0.19
CA GLY A 118 -3.12 2.03 1.23
C GLY A 118 -4.41 2.75 1.63
N GLY A 119 -4.57 4.02 1.23
CA GLY A 119 -5.79 4.81 1.46
C GLY A 119 -5.98 5.22 2.93
N PRO A 120 -7.01 6.03 3.22
CA PRO A 120 -7.25 6.48 4.58
C PRO A 120 -7.64 5.33 5.51
N VAL A 121 -7.10 5.37 6.72
CA VAL A 121 -7.44 4.45 7.80
C VAL A 121 -8.01 5.26 8.94
N ALA A 122 -9.19 4.89 9.43
CA ALA A 122 -9.86 5.59 10.51
C ALA A 122 -10.36 4.60 11.54
N ARG A 123 -10.19 4.94 12.81
CA ARG A 123 -10.80 4.23 13.94
C ARG A 123 -11.52 5.22 14.83
N GLU A 124 -12.65 4.77 15.37
CA GLU A 124 -13.52 5.57 16.21
C GLU A 124 -13.91 4.77 17.44
N ILE A 125 -13.81 5.38 18.62
CA ILE A 125 -14.27 4.80 19.87
C ILE A 125 -15.20 5.78 20.57
N ARG A 126 -16.08 5.26 21.42
CA ARG A 126 -16.80 6.10 22.38
C ARG A 126 -15.79 6.69 23.34
N ARG A 127 -15.95 7.97 23.65
CA ARG A 127 -15.14 8.65 24.64
C ARG A 127 -15.35 7.93 25.99
N PRO A 128 -14.29 7.48 26.65
CA PRO A 128 -14.39 6.96 28.01
C PRO A 128 -15.02 8.02 28.92
N PRO A 129 -15.92 7.64 29.85
CA PRO A 129 -16.50 8.58 30.78
C PRO A 129 -15.39 9.36 31.50
N GLY A 130 -15.58 10.68 31.65
CA GLY A 130 -14.73 11.48 32.52
C GLY A 130 -14.85 10.97 33.96
N PRO A 131 -13.92 11.34 34.86
CA PRO A 131 -14.13 11.10 36.28
C PRO A 131 -15.48 11.71 36.67
N ASP A 132 -16.33 10.88 37.29
CA ASP A 132 -17.65 11.33 37.72
C ASP A 132 -17.47 12.38 38.83
N PRO A 133 -17.90 13.64 38.64
CA PRO A 133 -17.75 14.66 39.67
C PRO A 133 -18.55 14.33 40.95
N THR A 134 -19.45 13.34 40.88
CA THR A 134 -20.23 12.81 42.01
C THR A 134 -19.66 11.55 42.66
N ALA A 135 -18.53 11.01 42.17
CA ALA A 135 -17.87 9.87 42.81
C ALA A 135 -17.31 10.30 44.17
N THR A 136 -18.10 10.06 45.21
CA THR A 136 -17.71 10.24 46.61
C THR A 136 -16.56 9.25 46.90
N PRO A 137 -15.44 9.68 47.49
CA PRO A 137 -14.40 8.73 47.89
C PRO A 137 -15.00 7.76 48.91
N LEU A 138 -14.88 6.46 48.66
CA LEU A 138 -15.24 5.45 49.64
C LEU A 138 -14.30 5.59 50.86
N PRO A 139 -14.84 5.47 52.09
CA PRO A 139 -14.08 5.64 53.34
C PRO A 139 -13.02 4.57 53.56
#